data_AF-A0A022PZH5-F1
#
_entry.id   AF-A0A022PZH5-F1
#
_cell.length_a   1.000
_cell.length_b   1.000
_cell.length_c   1.000
_cell.angle_alpha   90.00
_cell.angle_beta   90.00
_cell.angle_gamma   90.00
#
_symmetry.space_group_name_H-M   'P 1'
#
loop_
_entity.id
_entity.type
_entity.pdbx_description
1 polymer ?
#
loop_
_entity_poly.entity_id
_entity_poly.type
_entity_poly.pdbx_seq_one_letter_code
_entity_poly.pdbx_strand_id
1 'polypeptide(L)'
;KGINLSGGQRARLALARALYHGSDTYLLDDVLSAVDAHVAREILQNAIIAPLMNRNTRILCTHNIQAIYKADMVVVMDKGHVKWIGNPMDLSSVTSYISFLSENEFDTFSDIKNKGKSSNSCCESEKNQELECISTSNEAQGTIEVEIRNEGRVESTVYKNYAAFSGWSIAIVTCVSAILMQASRNGNDLWLSFWVDTSGSNIESKYSTTFYLVVLCMFCMVNSSLTLVRAFAFAFGGLRAAIRFLRSTPSGRILNRLSSDLYTIDDSLPFILNILLANFVGLLGIAIVLSIVQVMFLLVLIPFWFMYSKLQFYYRSTSRELRRLDSVSRSPIYASFTETLDGSSTIRAFDSVDYFLFRFMQHVQIYQRTSYTEIVASLWLSLRLQLLAAFIVSFVAVMAIIGAHGYIPVNMGTPGL
;
A
#
# COMPACT_ATOMS: atom_id res chain seq x y z
N LYS A 1 -15.45 -8.31 7.50
CA LYS A 1 -15.00 -9.59 8.10
C LYS A 1 -15.15 -9.70 9.63
N GLY A 2 -15.42 -8.62 10.39
CA GLY A 2 -15.88 -8.73 11.80
C GLY A 2 -14.98 -9.58 12.70
N ILE A 3 -13.67 -9.33 12.66
CA ILE A 3 -12.62 -10.18 13.25
C ILE A 3 -12.81 -10.34 14.77
N ASN A 4 -13.42 -9.34 15.41
CA ASN A 4 -13.67 -9.31 16.86
C ASN A 4 -15.00 -9.97 17.27
N LEU A 5 -15.79 -10.48 16.31
CA LEU A 5 -17.12 -11.04 16.59
C LEU A 5 -17.09 -12.57 16.43
N SER A 6 -17.69 -13.26 17.41
CA SER A 6 -17.89 -14.72 17.32
C SER A 6 -18.86 -15.07 16.18
N GLY A 7 -18.90 -16.35 15.78
CA GLY A 7 -19.86 -16.84 14.77
C GLY A 7 -21.31 -16.46 15.06
N GLY A 8 -21.79 -16.78 16.27
CA GLY A 8 -23.15 -16.43 16.69
C GLY A 8 -23.42 -14.94 16.84
N GLN A 9 -22.41 -14.12 17.14
CA GLN A 9 -22.57 -12.65 17.13
C GLN A 9 -22.72 -12.11 15.71
N ARG A 10 -21.93 -12.61 14.74
CA ARG A 10 -22.06 -12.23 13.33
C ARG A 10 -23.42 -12.62 12.76
N ALA A 11 -23.90 -13.82 13.08
CA ALA A 11 -25.24 -14.28 12.68
C ALA A 11 -26.35 -13.37 13.21
N ARG A 12 -26.30 -13.00 14.51
CA ARG A 12 -27.27 -12.09 15.12
C ARG A 12 -27.26 -10.69 14.50
N LEU A 13 -26.07 -10.15 14.21
CA LEU A 13 -25.95 -8.84 13.57
C LEU A 13 -26.51 -8.87 12.13
N ALA A 14 -26.25 -9.95 11.39
CA ALA A 14 -26.80 -10.13 10.05
C ALA A 14 -28.34 -10.25 10.07
N LEU A 15 -28.89 -10.98 11.04
CA LEU A 15 -30.34 -11.09 11.24
C LEU A 15 -30.95 -9.74 11.61
N ALA A 16 -30.36 -9.02 12.58
CA ALA A 16 -30.83 -7.70 12.98
C ALA A 16 -30.85 -6.72 11.80
N ARG A 17 -29.81 -6.73 10.95
CA ARG A 17 -29.76 -5.93 9.72
C ARG A 17 -30.89 -6.27 8.75
N ALA A 18 -31.18 -7.57 8.57
CA ALA A 18 -32.27 -7.99 7.70
C ALA A 18 -33.62 -7.51 8.24
N LEU A 19 -33.91 -7.75 9.52
CA LEU A 19 -35.17 -7.34 10.16
C LEU A 19 -35.37 -5.83 10.11
N TYR A 20 -34.32 -5.06 10.40
CA TYR A 20 -34.36 -3.60 10.41
C TYR A 20 -34.65 -2.98 9.03
N HIS A 21 -34.29 -3.67 7.93
CA HIS A 21 -34.55 -3.20 6.58
C HIS A 21 -36.06 -3.09 6.27
N GLY A 22 -36.91 -3.90 6.92
CA GLY A 22 -38.37 -3.83 6.74
C GLY A 22 -38.89 -4.32 5.38
N SER A 23 -38.25 -5.33 4.77
CA SER A 23 -38.66 -5.90 3.48
C SER A 23 -39.98 -6.70 3.57
N ASP A 24 -40.74 -6.79 2.48
CA ASP A 24 -41.97 -7.60 2.44
C ASP A 24 -41.70 -9.11 2.54
N THR A 25 -40.54 -9.56 2.08
CA THR A 25 -40.12 -10.98 2.07
C THR A 25 -38.75 -11.15 2.73
N TYR A 26 -38.64 -12.17 3.58
CA TYR A 26 -37.43 -12.55 4.30
C TYR A 26 -36.99 -13.96 3.92
N LEU A 27 -35.75 -14.08 3.44
CA LEU A 27 -35.09 -15.35 3.17
C LEU A 27 -34.00 -15.57 4.23
N LEU A 28 -34.18 -16.56 5.09
CA LEU A 28 -33.31 -16.85 6.23
C LEU A 28 -32.67 -18.22 6.01
N ASP A 29 -31.34 -18.25 5.83
CA ASP A 29 -30.57 -19.47 5.62
C ASP A 29 -29.83 -19.84 6.92
N ASP A 30 -30.36 -20.84 7.62
CA ASP A 30 -29.85 -21.46 8.84
C ASP A 30 -29.29 -20.50 9.90
N VAL A 31 -30.06 -19.45 10.21
CA VAL A 31 -29.64 -18.35 11.10
C VAL A 31 -29.44 -18.78 12.56
N LEU A 32 -29.99 -19.93 12.96
CA LEU A 32 -30.03 -20.40 14.35
C LEU A 32 -28.90 -21.38 14.70
N SER A 33 -28.14 -21.92 13.74
CA SER A 33 -27.16 -22.99 14.00
C SER A 33 -25.92 -22.53 14.79
N ALA A 34 -25.51 -21.28 14.63
CA ALA A 34 -24.33 -20.73 15.30
C ALA A 34 -24.61 -20.18 16.71
N VAL A 35 -25.81 -20.40 17.27
CA VAL A 35 -26.31 -19.75 18.48
C VAL A 35 -26.83 -20.79 19.48
N ASP A 36 -26.58 -20.57 20.77
CA ASP A 36 -27.02 -21.49 21.84
C ASP A 36 -28.55 -21.70 21.83
N ALA A 37 -29.00 -22.89 22.22
CA ALA A 37 -30.43 -23.27 22.16
C ALA A 37 -31.38 -22.32 22.91
N HIS A 38 -30.93 -21.72 24.02
CA HIS A 38 -31.73 -20.73 24.75
C HIS A 38 -31.90 -19.43 23.96
N VAL A 39 -30.80 -18.91 23.42
CA VAL A 39 -30.79 -17.67 22.62
C VAL A 39 -31.51 -17.89 21.29
N ALA A 40 -31.37 -19.06 20.67
CA ALA A 40 -32.11 -19.43 19.46
C ALA A 40 -33.63 -19.42 19.69
N ARG A 41 -34.09 -19.91 20.84
CA ARG A 41 -35.51 -19.86 21.23
C ARG A 41 -36.01 -18.44 21.40
N GLU A 42 -35.20 -17.59 22.03
CA GLU A 42 -35.52 -16.17 22.22
C GLU A 42 -35.59 -15.42 20.87
N ILE A 43 -34.63 -15.65 19.97
CA ILE A 43 -34.64 -15.09 18.61
C ILE A 43 -35.87 -15.58 17.83
N LEU A 44 -36.19 -16.87 17.90
CA LEU A 44 -37.34 -17.43 17.21
C LEU A 44 -38.66 -16.77 17.67
N GLN A 45 -38.84 -16.61 18.99
CA GLN A 45 -40.08 -16.11 19.57
C GLN A 45 -40.20 -14.58 19.48
N ASN A 46 -39.11 -13.85 19.69
CA ASN A 46 -39.12 -12.39 19.78
C ASN A 46 -38.77 -11.70 18.47
N ALA A 47 -38.14 -12.39 17.51
CA ALA A 47 -37.71 -11.78 16.24
C ALA A 47 -38.42 -12.39 15.01
N ILE A 48 -38.45 -13.72 14.88
CA ILE A 48 -38.97 -14.38 13.65
C ILE A 48 -40.50 -14.52 13.68
N ILE A 49 -41.05 -15.00 14.80
CA ILE A 49 -42.50 -15.20 15.02
C ILE A 49 -43.12 -13.96 15.69
N ALA A 50 -42.35 -12.88 15.80
CA ALA A 50 -42.77 -11.66 16.47
C ALA A 50 -44.02 -11.06 15.81
N PRO A 51 -44.92 -10.41 16.58
CA PRO A 51 -46.09 -9.72 16.03
C PRO A 51 -45.73 -8.69 14.95
N LEU A 52 -44.54 -8.09 15.06
CA LEU A 52 -44.00 -7.10 14.10
C LEU A 52 -43.83 -7.67 12.69
N MET A 53 -43.60 -8.98 12.57
CA MET A 53 -43.31 -9.67 11.32
C MET A 53 -44.55 -10.36 10.72
N ASN A 54 -45.73 -10.26 11.34
CA ASN A 54 -46.93 -11.01 10.95
C ASN A 54 -47.47 -10.68 9.56
N ARG A 55 -47.11 -9.54 8.98
CA ARG A 55 -47.55 -9.14 7.64
C ARG A 55 -46.57 -9.53 6.54
N ASN A 56 -45.38 -10.00 6.91
CA ASN A 56 -44.26 -10.20 6.00
C ASN A 56 -44.10 -11.69 5.70
N THR A 57 -43.73 -12.02 4.47
CA THR A 57 -43.49 -13.41 4.05
C THR A 57 -42.13 -13.86 4.57
N ARG A 58 -42.05 -15.04 5.20
CA ARG A 58 -40.81 -15.55 5.81
C ARG A 58 -40.54 -16.96 5.31
N ILE A 59 -39.36 -17.17 4.76
CA ILE A 59 -38.86 -18.49 4.35
C ILE A 59 -37.60 -18.76 5.16
N LEU A 60 -37.64 -19.79 5.99
CA LEU A 60 -36.54 -20.20 6.85
C LEU A 60 -36.08 -21.61 6.46
N CYS A 61 -34.84 -21.74 6.03
CA CYS A 61 -34.15 -23.01 5.90
C CYS A 61 -33.43 -23.29 7.23
N THR A 62 -33.76 -24.37 7.94
CA THR A 62 -33.08 -24.70 9.20
C THR A 62 -33.21 -26.18 9.54
N HIS A 63 -32.25 -26.67 10.31
CA HIS A 63 -32.32 -27.98 10.96
C HIS A 63 -32.99 -27.95 12.35
N ASN A 64 -33.31 -26.75 12.88
CA ASN A 64 -33.89 -26.63 14.21
C ASN A 64 -35.37 -27.07 14.25
N ILE A 65 -35.62 -28.19 14.91
CA ILE A 65 -36.93 -28.82 15.06
C ILE A 65 -37.96 -27.87 15.70
N GLN A 66 -37.55 -26.98 16.61
CA GLN A 66 -38.48 -26.05 17.28
C GLN A 66 -39.07 -25.02 16.31
N ALA A 67 -38.33 -24.64 15.28
CA ALA A 67 -38.82 -23.73 14.25
C ALA A 67 -39.79 -24.44 13.29
N ILE A 68 -39.52 -25.71 12.97
CA ILE A 68 -40.34 -26.54 12.08
C ILE A 68 -41.76 -26.72 12.64
N TYR A 69 -41.90 -27.04 13.94
CA TYR A 69 -43.22 -27.23 14.57
C TYR A 69 -44.08 -25.96 14.63
N LYS A 70 -43.47 -24.77 14.55
CA LYS A 70 -44.17 -23.48 14.60
C LYS A 70 -44.43 -22.89 13.21
N ALA A 71 -44.04 -23.57 12.15
CA ALA A 71 -44.21 -23.09 10.78
C ALA A 71 -45.64 -23.33 10.28
N ASP A 72 -46.15 -22.44 9.43
CA ASP A 72 -47.45 -22.60 8.79
C ASP A 72 -47.43 -23.69 7.70
N MET A 73 -46.29 -23.83 7.02
CA MET A 73 -46.04 -24.80 5.96
C MET A 73 -44.58 -25.27 6.00
N VAL A 74 -44.36 -26.57 5.80
CA VAL A 74 -43.03 -27.19 5.76
C VAL A 74 -42.82 -27.86 4.41
N VAL A 75 -41.64 -27.64 3.83
CA VAL A 75 -41.21 -28.23 2.56
C VAL A 75 -39.98 -29.10 2.81
N VAL A 76 -40.06 -30.39 2.47
CA VAL A 76 -38.94 -31.34 2.60
C VAL A 76 -38.33 -31.57 1.22
N MET A 77 -37.03 -31.33 1.10
CA MET A 77 -36.27 -31.56 -0.12
C MET A 77 -35.34 -32.77 0.03
N ASP A 78 -35.21 -33.57 -1.03
CA ASP A 78 -34.31 -34.73 -1.10
C ASP A 78 -33.66 -34.77 -2.49
N LYS A 79 -32.32 -34.82 -2.55
CA LYS A 79 -31.52 -34.82 -3.79
C LYS A 79 -31.91 -33.75 -4.83
N GLY A 80 -32.26 -32.55 -4.37
CA GLY A 80 -32.65 -31.43 -5.25
C GLY A 80 -34.10 -31.47 -5.75
N HIS A 81 -34.91 -32.44 -5.30
CA HIS A 81 -36.34 -32.53 -5.60
C HIS A 81 -37.18 -32.28 -4.34
N VAL A 82 -38.36 -31.70 -4.51
CA VAL A 82 -39.32 -31.55 -3.41
C VAL A 82 -40.02 -32.89 -3.18
N LYS A 83 -39.85 -33.45 -1.99
CA LYS A 83 -40.39 -34.74 -1.60
C LYS A 83 -41.75 -34.62 -0.95
N TRP A 84 -41.95 -33.57 -0.16
CA TRP A 84 -43.19 -33.36 0.60
C TRP A 84 -43.42 -31.87 0.91
N ILE A 85 -44.69 -31.47 0.93
CA ILE A 85 -45.17 -30.14 1.30
C ILE A 85 -46.44 -30.33 2.13
N GLY A 86 -46.55 -29.66 3.28
CA GLY A 86 -47.77 -29.68 4.07
C GLY A 86 -47.67 -28.93 5.40
N ASN A 87 -48.76 -28.94 6.17
CA ASN A 87 -48.80 -28.40 7.52
C ASN A 87 -48.13 -29.39 8.49
N PRO A 88 -47.28 -28.92 9.42
CA PRO A 88 -46.69 -29.79 10.46
C PRO A 88 -47.71 -30.46 11.39
N MET A 89 -49.01 -30.14 11.32
CA MET A 89 -50.07 -30.83 12.08
C MET A 89 -50.68 -32.05 11.37
N ASP A 90 -50.50 -32.22 10.05
CA ASP A 90 -51.00 -33.38 9.28
C ASP A 90 -50.08 -34.63 9.45
N LEU A 91 -49.48 -34.74 10.65
CA LEU A 91 -48.21 -35.37 10.95
C LEU A 91 -48.30 -36.87 11.29
N SER A 92 -48.54 -37.71 10.28
CA SER A 92 -48.36 -39.18 10.41
C SER A 92 -47.25 -39.73 9.50
N SER A 93 -46.89 -39.03 8.44
CA SER A 93 -45.86 -39.46 7.46
C SER A 93 -44.50 -38.77 7.62
N VAL A 94 -44.43 -37.65 8.35
CA VAL A 94 -43.21 -36.86 8.56
C VAL A 94 -42.38 -37.39 9.74
N THR A 95 -43.03 -38.03 10.72
CA THR A 95 -42.37 -38.59 11.91
C THR A 95 -41.29 -39.59 11.55
N SER A 96 -41.47 -40.38 10.48
CA SER A 96 -40.46 -41.33 9.97
C SER A 96 -39.24 -40.64 9.33
N TYR A 97 -39.38 -39.40 8.86
CA TYR A 97 -38.28 -38.62 8.27
C TYR A 97 -37.57 -37.75 9.32
N ILE A 98 -38.31 -37.21 10.29
CA ILE A 98 -37.72 -36.50 11.44
C ILE A 98 -37.03 -37.49 12.39
N SER A 99 -37.57 -38.69 12.59
CA SER A 99 -36.94 -39.73 13.41
C SER A 99 -35.58 -40.16 12.85
N PHE A 100 -35.41 -40.13 11.52
CA PHE A 100 -34.15 -40.42 10.84
C PHE A 100 -33.09 -39.31 11.04
N LEU A 101 -33.53 -38.09 11.34
CA LEU A 101 -32.65 -36.95 11.70
C LEU A 101 -32.32 -36.94 13.20
N SER A 102 -33.17 -37.53 14.05
CA SER A 102 -33.07 -37.42 15.52
C SER A 102 -32.27 -38.52 16.22
N GLU A 103 -31.73 -39.53 15.53
CA GLU A 103 -30.90 -40.56 16.18
C GLU A 103 -29.60 -40.00 16.81
N ASN A 104 -29.19 -38.77 16.48
CA ASN A 104 -27.97 -38.15 17.01
C ASN A 104 -28.18 -37.07 18.10
N GLU A 105 -29.41 -36.66 18.44
CA GLU A 105 -29.67 -35.54 19.37
C GLU A 105 -30.59 -35.88 20.57
N PHE A 106 -30.96 -37.16 20.75
CA PHE A 106 -31.93 -37.55 21.79
C PHE A 106 -31.38 -37.61 23.22
N ASP A 107 -30.10 -37.33 23.45
CA ASP A 107 -29.49 -37.41 24.79
C ASP A 107 -29.71 -36.20 25.69
N THR A 108 -30.28 -35.07 25.20
CA THR A 108 -30.34 -33.83 26.01
C THR A 108 -31.73 -33.47 26.56
N PHE A 109 -32.78 -34.27 26.31
CA PHE A 109 -34.15 -33.94 26.73
C PHE A 109 -34.68 -34.76 27.93
N SER A 110 -33.95 -35.79 28.37
CA SER A 110 -34.34 -36.66 29.49
C SER A 110 -33.94 -36.14 30.88
N ASP A 111 -32.99 -35.20 30.98
CA ASP A 111 -32.42 -34.79 32.28
C ASP A 111 -33.16 -33.66 33.02
N ILE A 112 -34.17 -33.02 32.41
CA ILE A 112 -34.85 -31.86 33.03
C ILE A 112 -36.06 -32.27 33.89
N LYS A 113 -36.52 -33.54 33.83
CA LYS A 113 -37.70 -33.99 34.61
C LYS A 113 -37.42 -34.59 35.99
N ASN A 114 -36.15 -34.83 36.37
CA ASN A 114 -35.84 -35.60 37.59
C ASN A 114 -35.16 -34.83 38.75
N LYS A 115 -35.04 -33.51 38.71
CA LYS A 115 -34.59 -32.72 39.88
C LYS A 115 -35.73 -31.90 40.48
N GLY A 116 -36.63 -32.60 41.15
CA GLY A 116 -37.68 -32.02 41.96
C GLY A 116 -38.07 -32.97 43.09
N LYS A 117 -37.22 -33.04 44.12
CA LYS A 117 -37.49 -33.43 45.53
C LYS A 117 -36.26 -34.11 46.17
N SER A 118 -35.54 -33.38 47.00
CA SER A 118 -35.13 -33.79 48.35
C SER A 118 -34.17 -32.76 48.94
N SER A 119 -34.22 -32.68 50.25
CA SER A 119 -34.02 -31.52 51.11
C SER A 119 -32.69 -31.56 51.88
N ASN A 120 -32.25 -30.35 52.28
CA ASN A 120 -31.50 -29.98 53.49
C ASN A 120 -30.16 -30.65 53.83
N SER A 121 -29.11 -29.82 53.92
CA SER A 121 -28.39 -29.61 55.19
C SER A 121 -27.60 -28.29 55.17
N CYS A 122 -27.61 -27.58 56.30
CA CYS A 122 -26.88 -26.34 56.60
C CYS A 122 -25.36 -26.51 56.54
N CYS A 123 -24.62 -25.41 56.30
CA CYS A 123 -23.84 -24.72 57.34
C CYS A 123 -23.10 -23.49 56.78
N GLU A 124 -23.07 -22.45 57.61
CA GLU A 124 -22.33 -21.20 57.46
C GLU A 124 -20.81 -21.43 57.39
N SER A 125 -20.11 -20.56 56.66
CA SER A 125 -18.82 -19.99 57.08
C SER A 125 -18.47 -18.81 56.17
N GLU A 126 -18.32 -17.65 56.79
CA GLU A 126 -17.76 -16.43 56.22
C GLU A 126 -16.33 -16.64 55.69
N LYS A 127 -16.01 -16.00 54.55
CA LYS A 127 -14.71 -15.34 54.38
C LYS A 127 -14.79 -14.26 53.31
N ASN A 128 -14.54 -13.04 53.78
CA ASN A 128 -14.31 -11.82 53.02
C ASN A 128 -13.21 -12.01 51.95
N GLN A 129 -13.46 -11.53 50.74
CA GLN A 129 -12.44 -10.96 49.87
C GLN A 129 -13.08 -9.92 48.94
N GLU A 130 -12.87 -8.66 49.35
CA GLU A 130 -12.75 -7.42 48.56
C GLU A 130 -13.54 -7.28 47.26
N LEU A 131 -14.57 -6.43 47.34
CA LEU A 131 -15.09 -5.67 46.20
C LEU A 131 -14.02 -4.67 45.72
N GLU A 132 -13.43 -4.93 44.55
CA GLU A 132 -13.00 -3.85 43.66
C GLU A 132 -14.11 -3.59 42.62
N CYS A 133 -14.71 -2.41 42.74
CA CYS A 133 -15.68 -1.90 41.78
C CYS A 133 -14.99 -1.68 40.43
N ILE A 134 -15.25 -2.54 39.45
CA ILE A 134 -14.99 -2.23 38.03
C ILE A 134 -16.01 -1.18 37.62
N SER A 135 -15.61 0.09 37.72
CA SER A 135 -16.30 1.21 37.11
C SER A 135 -16.40 1.02 35.61
N THR A 136 -17.64 1.02 35.12
CA THR A 136 -18.00 1.07 33.72
C THR A 136 -17.45 2.32 33.03
N SER A 137 -16.45 2.12 32.18
CA SER A 137 -16.15 3.02 31.05
C SER A 137 -15.44 2.23 29.93
N ASN A 138 -16.12 1.22 29.39
CA ASN A 138 -15.73 0.64 28.11
C ASN A 138 -16.30 1.52 26.98
N GLU A 139 -15.57 2.59 26.65
CA GLU A 139 -15.58 3.07 25.27
C GLU A 139 -15.08 1.92 24.40
N ALA A 140 -15.90 1.51 23.44
CA ALA A 140 -15.56 0.52 22.44
C ALA A 140 -14.37 1.03 21.60
N GLN A 141 -13.15 0.72 22.05
CA GLN A 141 -11.94 0.89 21.27
C GLN A 141 -11.98 -0.08 20.09
N GLY A 142 -12.40 0.43 18.92
CA GLY A 142 -12.08 -0.18 17.64
C GLY A 142 -10.56 -0.16 17.45
N THR A 143 -9.88 -1.23 17.88
CA THR A 143 -8.45 -1.46 17.66
C THR A 143 -8.22 -1.88 16.21
N ILE A 144 -8.33 -0.91 15.30
CA ILE A 144 -7.44 -0.87 14.15
C ILE A 144 -6.32 0.03 14.62
N GLU A 145 -5.19 -0.55 15.04
CA GLU A 145 -3.97 0.21 15.35
C GLU A 145 -3.65 1.09 14.13
N VAL A 146 -3.99 2.37 14.22
CA VAL A 146 -3.57 3.39 13.26
C VAL A 146 -2.05 3.35 13.29
N GLU A 147 -1.43 2.95 12.18
CA GLU A 147 0.03 2.81 12.09
C GLU A 147 0.72 4.05 12.68
N ILE A 148 1.63 3.80 13.64
CA ILE A 148 2.34 4.85 14.36
C ILE A 148 3.13 5.66 13.34
N ARG A 149 2.72 6.93 13.23
CA ARG A 149 3.14 7.89 12.20
C ARG A 149 4.35 8.66 12.69
N ASN A 150 5.48 8.54 11.98
CA ASN A 150 6.62 9.45 12.16
C ASN A 150 6.51 10.64 11.18
N GLU A 151 6.47 11.85 11.74
CA GLU A 151 6.46 13.09 10.97
C GLU A 151 7.88 13.64 10.74
N GLY A 152 8.12 14.28 9.59
CA GLY A 152 9.40 14.94 9.32
C GLY A 152 10.23 14.34 8.19
N ARG A 153 11.54 14.64 8.23
CA ARG A 153 12.54 14.21 7.22
C ARG A 153 12.92 12.75 7.48
N VAL A 154 13.15 11.98 6.41
CA VAL A 154 13.70 10.62 6.53
C VAL A 154 15.04 10.69 7.26
N GLU A 155 15.15 9.96 8.35
CA GLU A 155 16.37 9.93 9.15
C GLU A 155 17.55 9.32 8.37
N SER A 156 18.75 9.86 8.57
CA SER A 156 19.96 9.35 7.91
C SER A 156 20.28 7.90 8.27
N THR A 157 19.78 7.42 9.41
CA THR A 157 19.82 6.03 9.87
C THR A 157 19.21 5.06 8.87
N VAL A 158 18.12 5.44 8.18
CA VAL A 158 17.47 4.58 7.18
C VAL A 158 18.40 4.29 6.00
N TYR A 159 19.09 5.30 5.49
CA TYR A 159 20.06 5.14 4.40
C TYR A 159 21.27 4.29 4.82
N LYS A 160 21.76 4.48 6.06
CA LYS A 160 22.86 3.67 6.61
C LYS A 160 22.46 2.20 6.75
N ASN A 161 21.23 1.94 7.22
CA ASN A 161 20.71 0.59 7.35
C ASN A 161 20.57 -0.09 5.98
N TYR A 162 20.07 0.63 4.97
CA TYR A 162 19.98 0.11 3.60
C TYR A 162 21.37 -0.23 3.02
N ALA A 163 22.36 0.66 3.20
CA ALA A 163 23.75 0.40 2.80
C ALA A 163 24.36 -0.80 3.54
N ALA A 164 24.06 -0.97 4.84
CA ALA A 164 24.51 -2.11 5.63
C ALA A 164 23.84 -3.43 5.19
N PHE A 165 22.56 -3.39 4.78
CA PHE A 165 21.86 -4.57 4.26
C PHE A 165 22.37 -5.00 2.89
N SER A 166 22.64 -4.04 2.00
CA SER A 166 23.27 -4.27 0.70
C SER A 166 24.72 -4.75 0.83
N GLY A 167 25.43 -4.25 1.84
CA GLY A 167 26.81 -4.57 2.16
C GLY A 167 27.74 -3.40 1.80
N TRP A 168 28.54 -2.96 2.78
CA TRP A 168 29.40 -1.79 2.64
C TRP A 168 30.41 -1.89 1.49
N SER A 169 30.94 -3.09 1.21
CA SER A 169 31.86 -3.30 0.09
C SER A 169 31.21 -3.01 -1.26
N ILE A 170 29.98 -3.50 -1.48
CA ILE A 170 29.23 -3.30 -2.73
C ILE A 170 28.84 -1.83 -2.88
N ALA A 171 28.42 -1.18 -1.79
CA ALA A 171 28.12 0.25 -1.80
C ALA A 171 29.35 1.10 -2.17
N ILE A 172 30.53 0.78 -1.63
CA ILE A 172 31.78 1.47 -1.97
C ILE A 172 32.16 1.25 -3.43
N VAL A 173 32.14 0.00 -3.91
CA VAL A 173 32.43 -0.32 -5.33
C VAL A 173 31.49 0.43 -6.27
N THR A 174 30.21 0.52 -5.92
CA THR A 174 29.21 1.28 -6.69
C THR A 174 29.54 2.77 -6.74
N CYS A 175 29.90 3.38 -5.59
CA CYS A 175 30.24 4.80 -5.55
C CYS A 175 31.52 5.11 -6.33
N VAL A 176 32.57 4.29 -6.15
CA VAL A 176 33.86 4.46 -6.84
C VAL A 176 33.69 4.27 -8.34
N SER A 177 32.98 3.22 -8.78
CA SER A 177 32.71 3.01 -10.21
C SER A 177 31.89 4.15 -10.82
N ALA A 178 30.93 4.74 -10.10
CA ALA A 178 30.18 5.90 -10.58
C ALA A 178 31.07 7.14 -10.78
N ILE A 179 31.97 7.42 -9.84
CA ILE A 179 32.91 8.54 -9.93
C ILE A 179 33.90 8.32 -11.09
N LEU A 180 34.48 7.13 -11.20
CA LEU A 180 35.42 6.79 -12.28
C LEU A 180 34.74 6.83 -13.65
N MET A 181 33.50 6.35 -13.75
CA MET A 181 32.70 6.43 -14.97
C MET A 181 32.51 7.89 -15.41
N GLN A 182 32.11 8.77 -14.49
CA GLN A 182 31.95 10.19 -14.82
C GLN A 182 33.28 10.86 -15.16
N ALA A 183 34.37 10.53 -14.46
CA ALA A 183 35.70 11.06 -14.75
C ALA A 183 36.18 10.62 -16.14
N SER A 184 35.96 9.36 -16.52
CA SER A 184 36.30 8.84 -17.85
C SER A 184 35.49 9.51 -18.96
N ARG A 185 34.20 9.78 -18.72
CA ARG A 185 33.34 10.53 -19.66
C ARG A 185 33.83 11.97 -19.85
N ASN A 186 34.02 12.69 -18.75
CA ASN A 186 34.54 14.06 -18.80
C ASN A 186 35.94 14.12 -19.43
N GLY A 187 36.78 13.12 -19.16
CA GLY A 187 38.11 13.00 -19.77
C GLY A 187 38.04 12.77 -21.28
N ASN A 188 37.07 12.00 -21.76
CA ASN A 188 36.80 11.83 -23.19
C ASN A 188 36.43 13.16 -23.85
N ASP A 189 35.52 13.93 -23.24
CA ASP A 189 35.07 15.23 -23.76
C ASP A 189 36.23 16.26 -23.77
N LEU A 190 37.03 16.32 -22.71
CA LEU A 190 38.22 17.18 -22.64
C LEU A 190 39.30 16.80 -23.67
N TRP A 191 39.51 15.50 -23.88
CA TRP A 191 40.46 15.02 -24.88
C TRP A 191 40.00 15.37 -26.31
N LEU A 192 38.69 15.28 -26.57
CA LEU A 192 38.10 15.71 -27.84
C LEU A 192 38.31 17.22 -28.06
N SER A 193 38.08 18.05 -27.03
CA SER A 193 38.36 19.49 -27.11
C SER A 193 39.84 19.76 -27.44
N PHE A 194 40.77 19.08 -26.77
CA PHE A 194 42.20 19.21 -27.03
C PHE A 194 42.59 18.82 -28.46
N TRP A 195 41.98 17.75 -29.00
CA TRP A 195 42.21 17.33 -30.38
C TRP A 195 41.74 18.40 -31.38
N VAL A 196 40.54 18.96 -31.18
CA VAL A 196 39.99 20.02 -32.04
C VAL A 196 40.87 21.26 -32.03
N ASP A 197 41.31 21.72 -30.85
CA ASP A 197 42.16 22.90 -30.71
C ASP A 197 43.54 22.71 -31.40
N THR A 198 44.11 21.52 -31.28
CA THR A 198 45.41 21.19 -31.88
C THR A 198 45.32 21.07 -33.41
N SER A 199 44.24 20.51 -33.94
CA SER A 199 44.00 20.40 -35.38
C SER A 199 43.64 21.72 -36.06
N GLY A 200 43.11 22.70 -35.30
CA GLY A 200 42.76 24.02 -35.83
C GLY A 200 43.95 24.98 -35.99
N SER A 201 45.03 24.80 -35.22
CA SER A 201 46.27 25.55 -35.42
C SER A 201 47.07 24.96 -36.58
N ASN A 202 47.45 25.76 -37.58
CA ASN A 202 48.21 25.37 -38.79
C ASN A 202 49.64 24.80 -38.53
N ILE A 203 49.91 24.31 -37.33
CA ILE A 203 51.13 23.60 -36.96
C ILE A 203 50.92 22.15 -37.37
N GLU A 204 51.82 21.59 -38.18
CA GLU A 204 51.84 20.16 -38.54
C GLU A 204 51.42 19.31 -37.34
N SER A 205 50.29 18.61 -37.48
CA SER A 205 49.70 17.85 -36.38
C SER A 205 50.75 16.92 -35.78
N LYS A 206 51.17 17.20 -34.53
CA LYS A 206 52.26 16.50 -33.84
C LYS A 206 52.03 14.98 -33.71
N TYR A 207 50.78 14.55 -33.86
CA TYR A 207 50.32 13.15 -33.81
C TYR A 207 49.33 12.85 -34.95
N SER A 208 49.33 11.60 -35.43
CA SER A 208 48.39 11.12 -36.44
C SER A 208 46.94 11.11 -35.93
N THR A 209 45.96 11.32 -36.81
CA THR A 209 44.53 11.19 -36.50
C THR A 209 44.18 9.83 -35.87
N THR A 210 44.87 8.77 -36.28
CA THR A 210 44.73 7.42 -35.71
C THR A 210 45.08 7.40 -34.21
N PHE A 211 46.07 8.17 -33.76
CA PHE A 211 46.46 8.24 -32.35
C PHE A 211 45.33 8.81 -31.49
N TYR A 212 44.71 9.91 -31.92
CA TYR A 212 43.59 10.52 -31.19
C TYR A 212 42.38 9.59 -31.12
N LEU A 213 42.05 8.89 -32.22
CA LEU A 213 40.96 7.92 -32.27
C LEU A 213 41.21 6.71 -31.34
N VAL A 214 42.44 6.21 -31.27
CA VAL A 214 42.80 5.10 -30.36
C VAL A 214 42.59 5.51 -28.91
N VAL A 215 43.02 6.72 -28.53
CA VAL A 215 42.82 7.23 -27.16
C VAL A 215 41.34 7.40 -26.82
N LEU A 216 40.53 7.95 -27.75
CA LEU A 216 39.08 8.06 -27.58
C LEU A 216 38.41 6.69 -27.44
N CYS A 217 38.84 5.70 -28.24
CA CYS A 217 38.35 4.33 -28.14
C CYS A 217 38.67 3.71 -26.78
N MET A 218 39.88 3.91 -26.26
CA MET A 218 40.28 3.44 -24.93
C MET A 218 39.42 4.06 -23.83
N PHE A 219 39.15 5.37 -23.86
CA PHE A 219 38.23 6.01 -22.93
C PHE A 219 36.82 5.43 -23.01
N CYS A 220 36.31 5.15 -24.22
CA CYS A 220 35.01 4.53 -24.41
C CYS A 220 34.95 3.11 -23.81
N MET A 221 35.98 2.29 -24.04
CA MET A 221 36.08 0.94 -23.47
C MET A 221 36.15 0.94 -21.94
N VAL A 222 36.95 1.85 -21.37
CA VAL A 222 37.05 2.03 -19.91
C VAL A 222 35.70 2.48 -19.34
N ASN A 223 35.06 3.48 -19.94
CA ASN A 223 33.76 3.97 -19.49
C ASN A 223 32.66 2.89 -19.58
N SER A 224 32.62 2.13 -20.68
CA SER A 224 31.68 1.01 -20.85
C SER A 224 31.89 -0.06 -19.78
N SER A 225 33.14 -0.43 -19.51
CA SER A 225 33.49 -1.40 -18.47
C SER A 225 33.08 -0.93 -17.07
N LEU A 226 33.35 0.33 -16.73
CA LEU A 226 32.95 0.93 -15.45
C LEU A 226 31.44 1.02 -15.31
N THR A 227 30.73 1.30 -16.41
CA THR A 227 29.25 1.31 -16.45
C THR A 227 28.70 -0.08 -16.14
N LEU A 228 29.28 -1.13 -16.71
CA LEU A 228 28.89 -2.52 -16.48
C LEU A 228 29.14 -2.92 -15.03
N VAL A 229 30.33 -2.63 -14.49
CA VAL A 229 30.67 -2.91 -13.08
C VAL A 229 29.68 -2.23 -12.14
N ARG A 230 29.35 -0.95 -12.40
CA ARG A 230 28.37 -0.20 -11.61
C ARG A 230 26.97 -0.83 -11.67
N ALA A 231 26.49 -1.14 -12.87
CA ALA A 231 25.16 -1.72 -13.07
C ALA A 231 25.03 -3.08 -12.35
N PHE A 232 26.03 -3.95 -12.48
CA PHE A 232 26.03 -5.26 -11.84
C PHE A 232 26.16 -5.15 -10.31
N ALA A 233 27.09 -4.34 -9.81
CA ALA A 233 27.27 -4.14 -8.36
C ALA A 233 26.00 -3.59 -7.71
N PHE A 234 25.34 -2.64 -8.37
CA PHE A 234 24.13 -2.03 -7.87
C PHE A 234 22.94 -3.02 -7.85
N ALA A 235 22.72 -3.76 -8.94
CA ALA A 235 21.66 -4.78 -9.02
C ALA A 235 21.86 -5.89 -7.98
N PHE A 236 23.09 -6.41 -7.86
CA PHE A 236 23.44 -7.41 -6.86
C PHE A 236 23.25 -6.89 -5.43
N GLY A 237 23.62 -5.63 -5.18
CA GLY A 237 23.45 -4.95 -3.90
C GLY A 237 21.98 -4.75 -3.51
N GLY A 238 21.10 -4.41 -4.46
CA GLY A 238 19.67 -4.26 -4.22
C GLY A 238 19.00 -5.58 -3.84
N LEU A 239 19.26 -6.63 -4.63
CA LEU A 239 18.69 -7.96 -4.41
C LEU A 239 19.14 -8.57 -3.06
N ARG A 240 20.40 -8.36 -2.68
CA ARG A 240 20.91 -8.77 -1.37
C ARG A 240 20.22 -8.04 -0.22
N ALA A 241 19.93 -6.75 -0.38
CA ALA A 241 19.21 -5.96 0.62
C ALA A 241 17.76 -6.45 0.78
N ALA A 242 17.06 -6.72 -0.32
CA ALA A 242 15.69 -7.24 -0.32
C ALA A 242 15.58 -8.60 0.40
N ILE A 243 16.45 -9.56 0.06
CA ILE A 243 16.46 -10.88 0.71
C ILE A 243 16.75 -10.78 2.21
N ARG A 244 17.65 -9.88 2.61
CA ARG A 244 18.01 -9.70 4.02
C ARG A 244 16.90 -9.00 4.82
N PHE A 245 16.20 -8.04 4.19
CA PHE A 245 15.03 -7.41 4.77
C PHE A 245 13.91 -8.43 5.02
N LEU A 246 13.60 -9.27 4.01
CA LEU A 246 12.58 -10.32 4.09
C LEU A 246 12.81 -11.28 5.28
N ARG A 247 14.08 -11.63 5.53
CA ARG A 247 14.46 -12.52 6.65
C ARG A 247 14.39 -11.86 8.02
N SER A 248 14.42 -10.53 8.09
CA SER A 248 14.45 -9.77 9.35
C SER A 248 13.06 -9.41 9.89
N THR A 249 12.01 -9.50 9.06
CA THR A 249 10.63 -9.16 9.44
C THR A 249 9.82 -10.38 9.89
N PRO A 250 9.30 -10.43 11.15
CA PRO A 250 8.54 -11.59 11.68
C PRO A 250 7.09 -11.69 11.16
N SER A 251 6.64 -12.92 10.91
CA SER A 251 5.42 -13.39 10.17
C SER A 251 4.04 -12.90 10.63
N GLY A 252 3.92 -12.14 11.72
CA GLY A 252 2.63 -11.94 12.41
C GLY A 252 1.65 -10.91 11.81
N ARG A 253 2.10 -9.93 11.00
CA ARG A 253 1.25 -8.82 10.48
C ARG A 253 1.41 -8.57 8.97
N ILE A 254 1.76 -9.62 8.24
CA ILE A 254 2.81 -9.52 7.23
C ILE A 254 2.33 -9.51 5.77
N LEU A 255 1.04 -9.72 5.49
CA LEU A 255 0.61 -9.93 4.10
C LEU A 255 0.61 -8.64 3.24
N ASN A 256 0.19 -7.49 3.79
CA ASN A 256 0.18 -6.22 3.04
C ASN A 256 1.59 -5.59 2.93
N ARG A 257 2.43 -5.78 3.97
CA ARG A 257 3.84 -5.36 3.97
C ARG A 257 4.72 -6.23 3.08
N LEU A 258 4.42 -7.54 2.93
CA LEU A 258 5.21 -8.43 2.09
C LEU A 258 5.05 -8.20 0.58
N SER A 259 3.94 -7.63 0.10
CA SER A 259 3.76 -7.44 -1.34
C SER A 259 4.13 -6.03 -1.79
N SER A 260 3.68 -4.99 -1.08
CA SER A 260 3.87 -3.60 -1.53
C SER A 260 5.20 -2.98 -1.08
N ASP A 261 5.59 -3.14 0.19
CA ASP A 261 6.86 -2.60 0.69
C ASP A 261 8.06 -3.42 0.17
N LEU A 262 7.91 -4.74 0.05
CA LEU A 262 8.93 -5.58 -0.56
C LEU A 262 9.16 -5.19 -2.02
N TYR A 263 8.09 -5.01 -2.81
CA TYR A 263 8.20 -4.51 -4.18
C TYR A 263 8.91 -3.16 -4.23
N THR A 264 8.62 -2.29 -3.26
CA THR A 264 9.27 -0.98 -3.17
C THR A 264 10.79 -1.12 -2.94
N ILE A 265 11.22 -2.01 -2.04
CA ILE A 265 12.63 -2.24 -1.67
C ILE A 265 13.39 -3.01 -2.75
N ASP A 266 12.73 -3.92 -3.45
CA ASP A 266 13.36 -4.82 -4.43
C ASP A 266 13.46 -4.19 -5.83
N ASP A 267 12.42 -3.48 -6.27
CA ASP A 267 12.34 -2.95 -7.64
C ASP A 267 12.53 -1.41 -7.67
N SER A 268 11.61 -0.68 -7.02
CA SER A 268 11.53 0.76 -7.21
C SER A 268 12.69 1.55 -6.59
N LEU A 269 13.09 1.20 -5.35
CA LEU A 269 14.09 1.95 -4.59
C LEU A 269 15.49 1.79 -5.18
N PRO A 270 15.95 0.57 -5.55
CA PRO A 270 17.19 0.41 -6.28
C PRO A 270 17.17 1.22 -7.58
N PHE A 271 16.13 1.08 -8.39
CA PHE A 271 16.05 1.80 -9.67
C PHE A 271 16.19 3.33 -9.51
N ILE A 272 15.41 3.92 -8.58
CA ILE A 272 15.45 5.37 -8.30
C ILE A 272 16.80 5.79 -7.72
N LEU A 273 17.38 5.02 -6.80
CA LEU A 273 18.67 5.33 -6.18
C LEU A 273 19.82 5.29 -7.21
N ASN A 274 19.79 4.37 -8.17
CA ASN A 274 20.76 4.32 -9.26
C ASN A 274 20.70 5.57 -10.15
N ILE A 275 19.47 6.01 -10.50
CA ILE A 275 19.27 7.25 -11.26
C ILE A 275 19.75 8.46 -10.46
N LEU A 276 19.42 8.53 -9.16
CA LEU A 276 19.85 9.61 -8.28
C LEU A 276 21.38 9.69 -8.20
N LEU A 277 22.05 8.55 -8.00
CA LEU A 277 23.51 8.49 -7.92
C LEU A 277 24.15 8.92 -9.25
N ALA A 278 23.63 8.42 -10.38
CA ALA A 278 24.13 8.79 -11.71
C ALA A 278 23.98 10.30 -11.97
N ASN A 279 22.81 10.88 -11.68
CA ASN A 279 22.56 12.32 -11.86
C ASN A 279 23.39 13.17 -10.91
N PHE A 280 23.57 12.75 -9.66
CA PHE A 280 24.36 13.48 -8.68
C PHE A 280 25.84 13.53 -9.07
N VAL A 281 26.44 12.38 -9.37
CA VAL A 281 27.85 12.30 -9.79
C VAL A 281 28.04 12.99 -11.13
N GLY A 282 27.09 12.84 -12.07
CA GLY A 282 27.10 13.53 -13.36
C GLY A 282 27.11 15.05 -13.22
N LEU A 283 26.19 15.60 -12.41
CA LEU A 283 26.12 17.03 -12.14
C LEU A 283 27.41 17.54 -11.47
N LEU A 284 27.93 16.81 -10.49
CA LEU A 284 29.20 17.15 -9.83
C LEU A 284 30.37 17.15 -10.83
N GLY A 285 30.43 16.15 -11.70
CA GLY A 285 31.45 16.04 -12.74
C GLY A 285 31.42 17.22 -13.70
N ILE A 286 30.24 17.57 -14.23
CA ILE A 286 30.07 18.72 -15.13
C ILE A 286 30.44 20.02 -14.40
N ALA A 287 30.01 20.20 -13.15
CA ALA A 287 30.33 21.37 -12.35
C ALA A 287 31.84 21.54 -12.14
N ILE A 288 32.59 20.44 -11.92
CA ILE A 288 34.06 20.46 -11.79
C ILE A 288 34.71 20.92 -13.11
N VAL A 289 34.31 20.33 -14.24
CA VAL A 289 34.87 20.68 -15.57
C VAL A 289 34.59 22.15 -15.91
N LEU A 290 33.35 22.60 -15.73
CA LEU A 290 32.97 24.00 -15.98
C LEU A 290 33.70 24.97 -15.05
N SER A 291 33.99 24.59 -13.81
CA SER A 291 34.75 25.44 -12.88
C SER A 291 36.21 25.59 -13.27
N ILE A 292 36.81 24.57 -13.92
CA ILE A 292 38.19 24.63 -14.44
C ILE A 292 38.25 25.49 -15.70
N VAL A 293 37.30 25.31 -16.62
CA VAL A 293 37.28 26.02 -17.91
C VAL A 293 36.91 27.49 -17.72
N GLN A 294 35.94 27.78 -16.84
CA GLN A 294 35.34 29.11 -16.73
C GLN A 294 35.09 29.50 -15.27
N VAL A 295 36.08 30.10 -14.62
CA VAL A 295 36.02 30.50 -13.20
C VAL A 295 34.85 31.46 -12.91
N MET A 296 34.49 32.32 -13.87
CA MET A 296 33.38 33.29 -13.71
C MET A 296 32.00 32.62 -13.62
N PHE A 297 31.87 31.37 -14.09
CA PHE A 297 30.65 30.59 -13.93
C PHE A 297 30.32 30.31 -12.45
N LEU A 298 31.33 30.21 -11.60
CA LEU A 298 31.17 29.94 -10.17
C LEU A 298 30.44 31.07 -9.43
N LEU A 299 30.62 32.33 -9.88
CA LEU A 299 29.91 33.48 -9.33
C LEU A 299 28.41 33.40 -9.62
N VAL A 300 28.04 32.91 -10.81
CA VAL A 300 26.65 32.72 -11.23
C VAL A 300 26.00 31.59 -10.45
N LEU A 301 26.71 30.51 -10.14
CA LEU A 301 26.14 29.37 -9.39
C LEU A 301 25.60 29.76 -8.00
N ILE A 302 26.15 30.77 -7.33
CA ILE A 302 25.74 31.17 -5.97
C ILE A 302 24.28 31.64 -5.90
N PRO A 303 23.83 32.66 -6.67
CA PRO A 303 22.43 33.09 -6.65
C PRO A 303 21.48 31.99 -7.15
N PHE A 304 21.89 31.22 -8.16
CA PHE A 304 21.10 30.09 -8.67
C PHE A 304 20.93 28.97 -7.63
N TRP A 305 21.98 28.66 -6.86
CA TRP A 305 21.94 27.72 -5.75
C TRP A 305 20.97 28.17 -4.66
N PHE A 306 20.97 29.46 -4.32
CA PHE A 306 20.04 30.02 -3.34
C PHE A 306 18.58 29.91 -3.83
N MET A 307 18.29 30.31 -5.07
CA MET A 307 16.96 30.18 -5.67
C MET A 307 16.50 28.72 -5.71
N TYR A 308 17.37 27.81 -6.17
CA TYR A 308 17.10 26.38 -6.23
C TYR A 308 16.82 25.80 -4.85
N SER A 309 17.61 26.15 -3.84
CA SER A 309 17.43 25.68 -2.46
C SER A 309 16.08 26.10 -1.87
N LYS A 310 15.66 27.34 -2.11
CA LYS A 310 14.32 27.83 -1.70
C LYS A 310 13.20 27.08 -2.42
N LEU A 311 13.30 26.94 -3.74
CA LEU A 311 12.32 26.19 -4.54
C LEU A 311 12.19 24.74 -4.07
N GLN A 312 13.32 24.09 -3.84
CA GLN A 312 13.38 22.69 -3.42
C GLN A 312 12.85 22.50 -2.00
N PHE A 313 13.04 23.47 -1.10
CA PHE A 313 12.45 23.43 0.25
C PHE A 313 10.93 23.38 0.20
N TYR A 314 10.30 24.30 -0.54
CA TYR A 314 8.83 24.33 -0.69
C TYR A 314 8.32 23.05 -1.38
N TYR A 315 8.89 22.70 -2.54
CA TYR A 315 8.46 21.53 -3.29
C TYR A 315 8.58 20.25 -2.46
N ARG A 316 9.73 20.02 -1.81
CA ARG A 316 9.97 18.77 -1.09
C ARG A 316 9.08 18.66 0.14
N SER A 317 8.69 19.78 0.76
CA SER A 317 7.71 19.76 1.85
C SER A 317 6.33 19.36 1.35
N THR A 318 5.83 20.03 0.32
CA THR A 318 4.52 19.78 -0.28
C THR A 318 4.43 18.39 -0.89
N SER A 319 5.38 18.00 -1.75
CA SER A 319 5.39 16.71 -2.44
C SER A 319 5.37 15.51 -1.48
N ARG A 320 6.05 15.60 -0.33
CA ARG A 320 6.00 14.52 0.70
C ARG A 320 4.59 14.33 1.24
N GLU A 321 3.90 15.41 1.60
CA GLU A 321 2.54 15.32 2.11
C GLU A 321 1.54 14.87 1.04
N LEU A 322 1.69 15.34 -0.21
CA LEU A 322 0.86 14.89 -1.32
C LEU A 322 1.02 13.40 -1.59
N ARG A 323 2.26 12.89 -1.59
CA ARG A 323 2.53 11.47 -1.79
C ARG A 323 2.04 10.59 -0.64
N ARG A 324 2.01 11.13 0.58
CA ARG A 324 1.36 10.49 1.73
C ARG A 324 -0.15 10.42 1.53
N LEU A 325 -0.79 11.52 1.13
CA LEU A 325 -2.22 11.56 0.84
C LEU A 325 -2.61 10.61 -0.29
N ASP A 326 -1.81 10.53 -1.36
CA ASP A 326 -2.00 9.59 -2.47
C ASP A 326 -2.03 8.14 -1.95
N SER A 327 -1.00 7.72 -1.24
CA SER A 327 -0.90 6.37 -0.66
C SER A 327 -2.08 6.04 0.27
N VAL A 328 -2.45 6.95 1.18
CA VAL A 328 -3.56 6.75 2.12
C VAL A 328 -4.91 6.66 1.39
N SER A 329 -5.13 7.51 0.38
CA SER A 329 -6.39 7.55 -0.36
C SER A 329 -6.68 6.30 -1.20
N ARG A 330 -5.65 5.50 -1.51
CA ARG A 330 -5.76 4.27 -2.29
C ARG A 330 -6.26 3.07 -1.48
N SER A 331 -5.99 3.02 -0.18
CA SER A 331 -6.37 1.89 0.69
C SER A 331 -7.90 1.66 0.81
N PRO A 332 -8.74 2.71 1.01
CA PRO A 332 -10.19 2.56 1.07
C PRO A 332 -10.81 1.96 -0.21
N ILE A 333 -10.22 2.20 -1.38
CA ILE A 333 -10.70 1.66 -2.66
C ILE A 333 -10.61 0.13 -2.64
N TYR A 334 -9.46 -0.41 -2.23
CA TYR A 334 -9.27 -1.86 -2.12
C TYR A 334 -10.17 -2.46 -1.04
N ALA A 335 -10.27 -1.81 0.12
CA ALA A 335 -11.12 -2.29 1.20
C ALA A 335 -12.61 -2.34 0.78
N SER A 336 -13.13 -1.27 0.17
CA SER A 336 -14.51 -1.23 -0.32
C SER A 336 -14.75 -2.24 -1.44
N PHE A 337 -13.77 -2.47 -2.32
CA PHE A 337 -13.88 -3.46 -3.39
C PHE A 337 -13.95 -4.88 -2.82
N THR A 338 -13.06 -5.24 -1.90
CA THR A 338 -13.08 -6.55 -1.24
C THR A 338 -14.35 -6.77 -0.43
N GLU A 339 -14.83 -5.76 0.30
CA GLU A 339 -16.10 -5.83 1.04
C GLU A 339 -17.30 -6.06 0.10
N THR A 340 -17.31 -5.40 -1.05
CA THR A 340 -18.37 -5.54 -2.06
C THR A 340 -18.36 -6.92 -2.70
N LEU A 341 -17.17 -7.49 -2.97
CA LEU A 341 -17.04 -8.86 -3.48
C LEU A 341 -17.51 -9.89 -2.47
N ASP A 342 -17.03 -9.80 -1.22
CA ASP A 342 -17.43 -10.71 -0.13
C ASP A 342 -18.95 -10.61 0.15
N GLY A 343 -19.55 -9.42 -0.01
CA GLY A 343 -20.96 -9.14 0.25
C GLY A 343 -21.87 -9.13 -0.98
N SER A 344 -21.41 -9.58 -2.15
CA SER A 344 -22.10 -9.32 -3.44
C SER A 344 -23.55 -9.85 -3.48
N SER A 345 -23.79 -11.06 -2.96
CA SER A 345 -25.14 -11.64 -2.89
C SER A 345 -26.07 -10.81 -2.01
N THR A 346 -25.56 -10.33 -0.87
CA THR A 346 -26.31 -9.50 0.08
C THR A 346 -26.66 -8.15 -0.51
N ILE A 347 -25.70 -7.48 -1.18
CA ILE A 347 -25.93 -6.16 -1.79
C ILE A 347 -27.01 -6.24 -2.87
N ARG A 348 -27.00 -7.31 -3.67
CA ARG A 348 -28.06 -7.56 -4.67
C ARG A 348 -29.41 -7.88 -4.04
N ALA A 349 -29.43 -8.65 -2.95
CA ALA A 349 -30.67 -8.99 -2.25
C ALA A 349 -31.36 -7.76 -1.62
N PHE A 350 -30.60 -6.76 -1.19
CA PHE A 350 -31.12 -5.50 -0.63
C PHE A 350 -31.25 -4.37 -1.65
N ASP A 351 -31.11 -4.65 -2.95
CA ASP A 351 -31.17 -3.66 -4.05
C ASP A 351 -30.36 -2.37 -3.78
N SER A 352 -29.20 -2.52 -3.13
CA SER A 352 -28.40 -1.38 -2.64
C SER A 352 -27.18 -1.10 -3.53
N VAL A 353 -27.23 -1.51 -4.79
CA VAL A 353 -26.08 -1.44 -5.71
C VAL A 353 -25.64 0.01 -5.93
N ASP A 354 -26.58 0.93 -6.18
CA ASP A 354 -26.29 2.34 -6.44
C ASP A 354 -25.62 3.03 -5.25
N TYR A 355 -26.03 2.70 -4.04
CA TYR A 355 -25.43 3.23 -2.82
C TYR A 355 -23.94 2.83 -2.70
N PHE A 356 -23.65 1.54 -2.91
CA PHE A 356 -22.27 1.05 -2.87
C PHE A 356 -21.44 1.60 -4.02
N LEU A 357 -22.02 1.73 -5.22
CA LEU A 357 -21.37 2.31 -6.38
C LEU A 357 -21.02 3.78 -6.14
N PHE A 358 -21.96 4.57 -5.62
CA PHE A 358 -21.75 5.97 -5.27
C PHE A 358 -20.61 6.11 -4.23
N ARG A 359 -20.64 5.32 -3.17
CA ARG A 359 -19.57 5.31 -2.14
C ARG A 359 -18.21 4.95 -2.74
N PHE A 360 -18.17 3.96 -3.63
CA PHE A 360 -16.94 3.58 -4.32
C PHE A 360 -16.41 4.70 -5.22
N MET A 361 -17.29 5.36 -5.98
CA MET A 361 -16.94 6.52 -6.80
C MET A 361 -16.38 7.69 -5.97
N GLN A 362 -16.90 7.94 -4.77
CA GLN A 362 -16.34 8.95 -3.87
C GLN A 362 -14.90 8.64 -3.46
N HIS A 363 -14.58 7.38 -3.13
CA HIS A 363 -13.21 6.98 -2.82
C HIS A 363 -12.27 7.15 -4.02
N VAL A 364 -12.72 6.76 -5.22
CA VAL A 364 -11.96 6.96 -6.47
C VAL A 364 -11.74 8.45 -6.74
N GLN A 365 -12.76 9.30 -6.54
CA GLN A 365 -12.64 10.74 -6.77
C GLN A 365 -11.63 11.39 -5.82
N ILE A 366 -11.61 11.00 -4.55
CA ILE A 366 -10.62 11.49 -3.57
C ILE A 366 -9.21 11.10 -4.02
N TYR A 367 -9.00 9.84 -4.42
CA TYR A 367 -7.73 9.35 -4.95
C TYR A 367 -7.30 10.09 -6.23
N GLN A 368 -8.23 10.34 -7.16
CA GLN A 368 -7.91 11.09 -8.37
C GLN A 368 -7.50 12.53 -8.06
N ARG A 369 -8.14 13.19 -7.08
CA ARG A 369 -7.78 14.55 -6.66
C ARG A 369 -6.38 14.60 -6.06
N THR A 370 -6.01 13.65 -5.21
CA THR A 370 -4.66 13.59 -4.60
C THR A 370 -3.60 13.31 -5.66
N SER A 371 -3.82 12.29 -6.50
CA SER A 371 -2.91 11.92 -7.59
C SER A 371 -2.72 13.06 -8.61
N TYR A 372 -3.81 13.71 -9.03
CA TYR A 372 -3.73 14.86 -9.93
C TYR A 372 -2.93 16.02 -9.32
N THR A 373 -3.14 16.30 -8.03
CA THR A 373 -2.39 17.36 -7.35
C THR A 373 -0.89 17.03 -7.26
N GLU A 374 -0.51 15.77 -7.08
CA GLU A 374 0.90 15.34 -7.12
C GLU A 374 1.52 15.61 -8.49
N ILE A 375 0.82 15.25 -9.58
CA ILE A 375 1.27 15.50 -10.94
C ILE A 375 1.44 17.01 -11.18
N VAL A 376 0.44 17.82 -10.81
CA VAL A 376 0.50 19.29 -10.97
C VAL A 376 1.65 19.89 -10.17
N ALA A 377 1.91 19.44 -8.95
CA ALA A 377 3.04 19.89 -8.15
C ALA A 377 4.38 19.56 -8.82
N SER A 378 4.50 18.37 -9.44
CA SER A 378 5.69 17.98 -10.20
C SER A 378 5.92 18.84 -11.44
N LEU A 379 4.84 19.16 -12.18
CA LEU A 379 4.88 20.04 -13.35
C LEU A 379 5.26 21.47 -12.95
N TRP A 380 4.73 21.96 -11.83
CA TRP A 380 5.08 23.27 -11.29
C TRP A 380 6.59 23.40 -11.02
N LEU A 381 7.19 22.38 -10.40
CA LEU A 381 8.64 22.38 -10.18
C LEU A 381 9.40 22.30 -11.51
N SER A 382 8.99 21.38 -12.40
CA SER A 382 9.63 21.17 -13.70
C SER A 382 9.70 22.47 -14.51
N LEU A 383 8.59 23.18 -14.64
CA LEU A 383 8.52 24.44 -15.36
C LEU A 383 9.47 25.50 -14.78
N ARG A 384 9.54 25.62 -13.45
CA ARG A 384 10.44 26.59 -12.81
C ARG A 384 11.91 26.23 -12.96
N LEU A 385 12.25 24.93 -12.89
CA LEU A 385 13.63 24.47 -13.12
C LEU A 385 14.05 24.66 -14.58
N GLN A 386 13.16 24.41 -15.55
CA GLN A 386 13.42 24.67 -16.97
C GLN A 386 13.63 26.15 -17.25
N LEU A 387 12.82 27.03 -16.65
CA LEU A 387 12.99 28.48 -16.75
C LEU A 387 14.31 28.94 -16.12
N LEU A 388 14.70 28.38 -14.98
CA LEU A 388 15.99 28.63 -14.36
C LEU A 388 17.17 28.21 -15.27
N ALA A 389 17.05 27.03 -15.90
CA ALA A 389 18.04 26.54 -16.85
C ALA A 389 18.14 27.44 -18.09
N ALA A 390 17.02 27.91 -18.62
CA ALA A 390 17.00 28.84 -19.76
C ALA A 390 17.73 30.15 -19.45
N PHE A 391 17.60 30.68 -18.23
CA PHE A 391 18.37 31.84 -17.79
C PHE A 391 19.87 31.57 -17.71
N ILE A 392 20.29 30.40 -17.19
CA ILE A 392 21.70 30.02 -17.15
C ILE A 392 22.27 29.91 -18.57
N VAL A 393 21.58 29.22 -19.48
CA VAL A 393 22.02 29.05 -20.87
C VAL A 393 22.09 30.39 -21.60
N SER A 394 21.10 31.26 -21.43
CA SER A 394 21.11 32.61 -22.00
C SER A 394 22.28 33.44 -21.48
N PHE A 395 22.57 33.37 -20.17
CA PHE A 395 23.71 34.05 -19.57
C PHE A 395 25.05 33.55 -20.15
N VAL A 396 25.22 32.23 -20.23
CA VAL A 396 26.44 31.62 -20.82
C VAL A 396 26.60 32.04 -22.28
N ALA A 397 25.53 32.04 -23.07
CA ALA A 397 25.55 32.47 -24.48
C ALA A 397 25.94 33.95 -24.63
N VAL A 398 25.39 34.85 -23.81
CA VAL A 398 25.76 36.27 -23.83
C VAL A 398 27.22 36.47 -23.43
N MET A 399 27.69 35.77 -22.39
CA MET A 399 29.09 35.83 -21.98
C MET A 399 30.04 35.32 -23.07
N ALA A 400 29.66 34.27 -23.80
CA ALA A 400 30.43 33.79 -24.94
C ALA A 400 30.52 34.84 -26.07
N ILE A 401 29.42 35.54 -26.38
CA ILE A 401 29.42 36.62 -27.40
C ILE A 401 30.29 37.80 -26.97
N ILE A 402 30.22 38.22 -25.70
CA ILE A 402 31.06 39.29 -25.14
C ILE A 402 32.53 38.88 -25.17
N GLY A 403 32.83 37.62 -24.81
CA GLY A 403 34.16 37.05 -24.90
C GLY A 403 34.72 37.07 -26.32
N ALA A 404 33.89 36.85 -27.33
CA ALA A 404 34.28 36.92 -28.73
C ALA A 404 34.57 38.36 -29.24
N HIS A 405 33.97 39.40 -28.64
CA HIS A 405 34.13 40.79 -29.05
C HIS A 405 35.30 41.55 -28.38
N GLY A 406 36.09 40.88 -27.53
CA GLY A 406 37.48 41.29 -27.27
C GLY A 406 37.74 42.51 -26.37
N TYR A 407 37.22 42.53 -25.14
CA TYR A 407 37.65 43.52 -24.11
C TYR A 407 38.06 42.92 -22.76
N ILE A 408 38.09 41.59 -22.60
CA ILE A 408 38.47 40.94 -21.34
C ILE A 408 39.64 39.97 -21.62
N PRO A 409 40.77 40.05 -20.89
CA PRO A 409 41.97 39.23 -21.11
C PRO A 409 41.82 37.78 -20.64
N VAL A 410 40.59 37.30 -20.48
CA VAL A 410 40.29 35.91 -20.10
C VAL A 410 39.82 35.23 -21.38
N ASN A 411 40.57 34.21 -21.82
CA ASN A 411 40.23 33.41 -22.99
C ASN A 411 38.92 32.66 -22.70
N MET A 412 37.80 33.29 -23.03
CA MET A 412 36.43 32.79 -22.82
C MET A 412 36.01 31.82 -23.93
N GLY A 413 36.93 31.51 -24.85
CA GLY A 413 36.73 30.62 -25.97
C GLY A 413 37.45 29.29 -25.77
N THR A 414 36.79 28.35 -25.09
CA THR A 414 36.76 26.97 -25.57
C THR A 414 35.31 26.67 -25.93
N PRO A 415 34.89 26.98 -27.17
CA PRO A 415 33.57 26.67 -27.67
C PRO A 415 33.53 25.16 -27.95
N GLY A 416 33.37 24.32 -26.93
CA GLY A 416 33.46 22.87 -27.15
C GLY A 416 33.06 21.93 -26.01
N LEU A 417 32.51 22.44 -24.89
CA LEU A 417 32.02 21.60 -23.79
C LEU A 417 30.58 21.95 -23.39
#